data_AF-V4A2L6-F1
#
_entry.id   AF-V4A2L6-F1
#
_cell.length_a   1.000
_cell.length_b   1.000
_cell.length_c   1.000
_cell.angle_alpha   90.00
_cell.angle_beta   90.00
_cell.angle_gamma   90.00
#
_symmetry.space_group_name_H-M   'P 1'
#
loop_
_entity.id
_entity.type
_entity.pdbx_description
1 polymer ?
#
loop_
_entity_poly.entity_id
_entity_poly.type
_entity_poly.pdbx_seq_one_letter_code
_entity_poly.pdbx_strand_id
1 'polypeptide(L)'
;DFDSLYIYTTTPEQSYYQFLKALEYLPKRDVQDLFQYYKENEKKVELKDFIDNYIEGKKPTDIKVFLTKNVNDLDLSQIDSERKNLMLFDDCVAQRNQAVQQEFFTKGRHHNCHCIYQSQSFYGMDSMFIRKNSNCFLLFELNDKDLSQIAQSINHGMDRDAFKKVCKAQWRYPDDHGYVFVNTRKPAGERVMNDIC
;
A
#
# COMPACT_ATOMS: atom_id res chain seq x y z
N ASP A 1 12.92 2.94 5.98
CA ASP A 1 13.40 4.22 5.44
C ASP A 1 12.31 5.28 5.33
N PHE A 2 11.22 5.21 6.10
CA PHE A 2 10.19 6.25 6.15
C PHE A 2 10.09 6.72 7.59
N ASP A 3 9.95 8.02 7.77
CA ASP A 3 9.90 8.67 9.08
C ASP A 3 8.46 8.91 9.51
N SER A 4 7.54 9.04 8.55
CA SER A 4 6.12 9.23 8.81
C SER A 4 5.29 8.28 7.96
N LEU A 5 4.31 7.63 8.59
CA LEU A 5 3.34 6.75 7.95
C LEU A 5 1.93 7.33 8.16
N TYR A 6 1.27 7.70 7.09
CA TYR A 6 -0.11 8.13 7.07
C TYR A 6 -0.97 7.03 6.47
N ILE A 7 -2.04 6.65 7.16
CA ILE A 7 -2.91 5.55 6.76
C ILE A 7 -4.33 6.07 6.72
N TYR A 8 -4.90 6.03 5.54
CA TYR A 8 -6.31 6.20 5.30
C TYR A 8 -6.97 4.84 5.10
N THR A 9 -7.93 4.51 5.95
CA THR A 9 -8.67 3.24 5.85
C THR A 9 -10.09 3.40 6.38
N THR A 10 -11.01 2.61 5.85
CA THR A 10 -12.38 2.57 6.36
C THR A 10 -12.52 1.69 7.61
N THR A 11 -11.48 0.90 7.95
CA THR A 11 -11.50 -0.09 9.04
C THR A 11 -10.28 0.02 9.97
N PRO A 12 -10.05 1.20 10.59
CA PRO A 12 -8.85 1.44 11.41
C PRO A 12 -8.70 0.48 12.60
N GLU A 13 -9.77 -0.15 13.05
CA GLU A 13 -9.81 -1.14 14.13
C GLU A 13 -9.13 -2.48 13.78
N GLN A 14 -8.87 -2.76 12.50
CA GLN A 14 -8.23 -4.00 12.11
C GLN A 14 -6.82 -4.13 12.72
N SER A 15 -6.47 -5.34 13.14
CA SER A 15 -5.31 -5.58 14.00
C SER A 15 -4.00 -5.08 13.41
N TYR A 16 -3.77 -5.29 12.12
CA TYR A 16 -2.54 -4.88 11.46
C TYR A 16 -2.30 -3.35 11.52
N TYR A 17 -3.34 -2.51 11.52
CA TYR A 17 -3.15 -1.07 11.71
C TYR A 17 -2.75 -0.71 13.13
N GLN A 18 -3.28 -1.43 14.12
CA GLN A 18 -2.90 -1.27 15.52
C GLN A 18 -1.44 -1.69 15.73
N PHE A 19 -0.99 -2.75 15.06
CA PHE A 19 0.43 -3.11 15.04
C PHE A 19 1.30 -2.06 14.34
N LEU A 20 0.85 -1.48 13.22
CA LEU A 20 1.58 -0.38 12.58
C LEU A 20 1.70 0.84 13.49
N LYS A 21 0.70 1.14 14.33
CA LYS A 21 0.80 2.19 15.35
C LYS A 21 1.90 1.94 16.38
N ALA A 22 2.20 0.68 16.69
CA ALA A 22 3.29 0.32 17.61
C ALA A 22 4.68 0.71 17.08
N LEU A 23 4.84 1.04 15.78
CA LEU A 23 6.10 1.58 15.23
C LEU A 23 6.54 2.89 15.90
N GLU A 24 5.61 3.62 16.51
CA GLU A 24 5.94 4.81 17.30
C GLU A 24 6.74 4.49 18.58
N TYR A 25 6.83 3.21 18.98
CA TYR A 25 7.51 2.77 20.21
C TYR A 25 8.47 1.59 19.98
N LEU A 26 8.26 0.82 18.92
CA LEU A 26 8.98 -0.41 18.63
C LEU A 26 9.64 -0.37 17.25
N PRO A 27 10.85 -0.95 17.10
CA PRO A 27 11.45 -1.15 15.79
C PRO A 27 10.56 -1.98 14.86
N LYS A 28 10.69 -1.75 13.54
CA LYS A 28 9.93 -2.49 12.50
C LYS A 28 10.00 -4.01 12.67
N ARG A 29 11.19 -4.54 12.98
CA ARG A 29 11.40 -5.98 13.17
C ARG A 29 10.56 -6.52 14.32
N ASP A 30 10.59 -5.85 15.46
CA ASP A 30 9.83 -6.23 16.65
C ASP A 30 8.33 -6.17 16.37
N VAL A 31 7.83 -5.13 15.67
CA VAL A 31 6.42 -5.06 15.26
C VAL A 31 6.03 -6.23 14.36
N GLN A 32 6.89 -6.62 13.41
CA GLN A 32 6.65 -7.75 12.52
C GLN A 32 6.60 -9.09 13.30
N ASP A 33 7.58 -9.31 14.18
CA ASP A 33 7.67 -10.53 15.00
C ASP A 33 6.46 -10.63 15.95
N LEU A 34 6.06 -9.51 16.57
CA LEU A 34 4.88 -9.44 17.44
C LEU A 34 3.58 -9.69 16.68
N PHE A 35 3.42 -9.14 15.48
CA PHE A 35 2.23 -9.39 14.66
C PHE A 35 2.13 -10.86 14.26
N GLN A 36 3.24 -11.48 13.88
CA GLN A 36 3.27 -12.91 13.53
C GLN A 36 2.90 -13.78 14.75
N TYR A 37 3.49 -13.48 15.91
CA TYR A 37 3.15 -14.15 17.16
C TYR A 37 1.67 -13.99 17.51
N TYR A 38 1.11 -12.78 17.36
CA TYR A 38 -0.30 -12.51 17.61
C TYR A 38 -1.20 -13.31 16.67
N LYS A 39 -0.90 -13.34 15.37
CA LYS A 39 -1.66 -14.15 14.40
C LYS A 39 -1.70 -15.64 14.75
N GLU A 40 -0.62 -16.18 15.28
CA GLU A 40 -0.54 -17.58 15.71
C GLU A 40 -1.30 -17.85 17.03
N ASN A 41 -1.63 -16.80 17.80
CA ASN A 41 -2.19 -16.89 19.16
C ASN A 41 -3.46 -16.06 19.39
N GLU A 42 -4.09 -15.56 18.32
CA GLU A 42 -5.13 -14.51 18.32
C GLU A 42 -6.30 -14.77 19.29
N LYS A 43 -6.59 -16.03 19.61
CA LYS A 43 -7.72 -16.42 20.48
C LYS A 43 -7.47 -16.28 21.99
N LYS A 44 -6.29 -15.82 22.44
CA LYS A 44 -5.87 -15.91 23.85
C LYS A 44 -5.75 -14.56 24.58
N VAL A 45 -5.67 -13.44 23.87
CA VAL A 45 -5.37 -12.13 24.46
C VAL A 45 -6.09 -11.02 23.69
N GLU A 46 -6.64 -10.05 24.40
CA GLU A 46 -7.16 -8.82 23.80
C GLU A 46 -6.03 -8.04 23.12
N LEU A 47 -6.25 -7.62 21.88
CA LEU A 47 -5.23 -6.98 21.04
C LEU A 47 -4.60 -5.76 21.70
N LYS A 48 -5.43 -4.94 22.35
CA LYS A 48 -4.97 -3.70 22.98
C LYS A 48 -4.01 -4.00 24.13
N ASP A 49 -4.44 -4.86 25.07
CA ASP A 49 -3.62 -5.25 26.22
C ASP A 49 -2.34 -5.95 25.75
N PHE A 50 -2.43 -6.75 24.69
CA PHE A 50 -1.27 -7.38 24.07
C PHE A 50 -0.23 -6.33 23.65
N ILE A 51 -0.62 -5.34 22.84
CA ILE A 51 0.32 -4.29 22.38
C ILE A 51 0.81 -3.43 23.55
N ASP A 52 -0.09 -2.99 24.44
CA ASP A 52 0.21 -2.10 25.57
C ASP A 52 1.31 -2.70 26.46
N ASN A 53 1.27 -4.02 26.73
CA ASN A 53 2.30 -4.73 27.50
C ASN A 53 3.70 -4.68 26.87
N TYR A 54 3.81 -4.66 25.53
CA TYR A 54 5.12 -4.61 24.85
C TYR A 54 5.68 -3.18 24.70
N ILE A 55 4.81 -2.17 24.66
CA ILE A 55 5.22 -0.76 24.59
C ILE A 55 5.46 -0.14 25.98
N GLU A 56 4.98 -0.78 27.05
CA GLU A 56 5.14 -0.26 28.41
C GLU A 56 6.61 0.00 28.75
N GLY A 57 6.89 1.22 29.24
CA GLY A 57 8.24 1.67 29.59
C GLY A 57 9.19 1.90 28.41
N LYS A 58 8.74 1.71 27.16
CA LYS A 58 9.52 2.03 25.96
C LYS A 58 9.48 3.53 25.69
N LYS A 59 10.59 4.07 25.21
CA LYS A 59 10.65 5.45 24.71
C LYS A 59 10.10 5.50 23.28
N PRO A 60 9.41 6.58 22.90
CA PRO A 60 9.00 6.77 21.52
C PRO A 60 10.18 6.72 20.56
N THR A 61 9.96 6.15 19.37
CA THR A 61 10.88 6.22 18.24
C THR A 61 10.70 7.56 17.51
N ASP A 62 11.56 7.80 16.52
CA ASP A 62 11.41 8.94 15.63
C ASP A 62 10.27 8.74 14.62
N ILE A 63 9.73 7.54 14.45
CA ILE A 63 8.66 7.25 13.49
C ILE A 63 7.34 7.83 14.01
N LYS A 64 6.57 8.46 13.11
CA LYS A 64 5.21 8.95 13.38
C LYS A 64 4.20 8.18 12.56
N VAL A 65 3.10 7.78 13.18
CA VAL A 65 2.04 7.02 12.51
C VAL A 65 0.73 7.76 12.68
N PHE A 66 0.11 8.18 11.58
CA PHE A 66 -1.19 8.82 11.53
C PHE A 66 -2.18 7.83 10.93
N LEU A 67 -3.26 7.51 11.65
CA LEU A 67 -4.29 6.57 11.20
C LEU A 67 -5.62 7.30 11.29
N THR A 68 -6.34 7.38 10.17
CA THR A 68 -7.65 8.03 10.14
C THR A 68 -8.62 7.28 9.23
N LYS A 69 -9.90 7.36 9.61
CA LYS A 69 -11.05 6.96 8.79
C LYS A 69 -11.72 8.13 8.08
N ASN A 70 -11.32 9.36 8.38
CA ASN A 70 -11.83 10.56 7.75
C ASN A 70 -10.79 11.11 6.77
N VAL A 71 -11.12 11.07 5.48
CA VAL A 71 -10.21 11.52 4.41
C VAL A 71 -9.87 13.01 4.53
N ASN A 72 -10.75 13.81 5.16
CA ASN A 72 -10.53 15.25 5.35
C ASN A 72 -9.49 15.57 6.42
N ASP A 73 -9.07 14.60 7.23
CA ASP A 73 -7.96 14.78 8.16
C ASP A 73 -6.61 14.76 7.41
N LEU A 74 -6.61 14.42 6.13
CA LEU A 74 -5.43 14.36 5.28
C LEU A 74 -5.34 15.64 4.45
N ASP A 75 -4.38 16.47 4.78
CA ASP A 75 -4.06 17.70 4.06
C ASP A 75 -2.58 17.67 3.65
N LEU A 76 -2.32 17.68 2.34
CA LEU A 76 -0.97 17.65 1.81
C LEU A 76 -0.14 18.87 2.28
N SER A 77 -0.78 20.02 2.49
CA SER A 77 -0.10 21.24 2.93
C SER A 77 0.42 21.17 4.37
N GLN A 78 -0.12 20.23 5.17
CA GLN A 78 0.28 19.99 6.56
C GLN A 78 1.31 18.86 6.69
N ILE A 79 1.72 18.24 5.59
CA ILE A 79 2.76 17.23 5.60
C ILE A 79 4.13 17.89 5.70
N ASP A 80 4.92 17.43 6.68
CA ASP A 80 6.29 17.84 6.87
C ASP A 80 7.18 17.32 5.72
N SER A 81 7.55 18.22 4.80
CA SER A 81 8.36 17.90 3.63
C SER A 81 9.81 17.52 3.95
N GLU A 82 10.31 17.85 5.14
CA GLU A 82 11.67 17.51 5.57
C GLU A 82 11.78 16.04 6.00
N ARG A 83 10.65 15.40 6.28
CA ARG A 83 10.55 13.98 6.62
C ARG A 83 10.26 13.15 5.37
N LYS A 84 10.69 11.89 5.37
CA LYS A 84 10.31 10.94 4.33
C LYS A 84 8.96 10.31 4.67
N ASN A 85 7.93 10.72 3.94
CA ASN A 85 6.54 10.37 4.23
C ASN A 85 6.04 9.22 3.35
N LEU A 86 5.24 8.34 3.93
CA LEU A 86 4.48 7.30 3.23
C LEU A 86 2.99 7.48 3.50
N MET A 87 2.21 7.66 2.45
CA MET A 87 0.75 7.69 2.48
C MET A 87 0.20 6.37 1.94
N LEU A 88 -0.64 5.70 2.74
CA LEU A 88 -1.36 4.49 2.37
C LEU A 88 -2.86 4.81 2.28
N PHE A 89 -3.42 4.68 1.09
CA PHE A 89 -4.86 4.70 0.85
C PHE A 89 -5.36 3.26 0.74
N ASP A 90 -5.98 2.74 1.80
CA ASP A 90 -6.50 1.38 1.82
C ASP A 90 -8.00 1.32 1.50
N ASP A 91 -8.33 0.50 0.50
CA ASP A 91 -9.66 0.15 0.00
C ASP A 91 -10.69 1.30 0.00
N CYS A 92 -10.22 2.50 -0.39
CA CYS A 92 -11.07 3.70 -0.42
C CYS A 92 -11.70 3.94 -1.80
N VAL A 93 -11.65 2.94 -2.69
CA VAL A 93 -12.12 3.07 -4.08
C VAL A 93 -13.62 3.28 -4.20
N ALA A 94 -14.39 2.82 -3.21
CA ALA A 94 -15.83 3.04 -3.15
C ALA A 94 -16.20 4.51 -2.87
N GLN A 95 -15.23 5.37 -2.52
CA GLN A 95 -15.49 6.78 -2.30
C GLN A 95 -15.80 7.49 -3.62
N ARG A 96 -16.94 8.18 -3.64
CA ARG A 96 -17.36 8.97 -4.79
C ARG A 96 -16.40 10.12 -5.09
N ASN A 97 -15.83 10.74 -4.06
CA ASN A 97 -14.87 11.82 -4.19
C ASN A 97 -13.47 11.33 -3.80
N GLN A 98 -12.56 11.30 -4.77
CA GLN A 98 -11.16 10.91 -4.57
C GLN A 98 -10.20 12.12 -4.68
N ALA A 99 -10.68 13.35 -4.51
CA ALA A 99 -9.90 14.57 -4.71
C ALA A 99 -8.61 14.62 -3.85
N VAL A 100 -8.69 14.18 -2.60
CA VAL A 100 -7.51 14.10 -1.71
C VAL A 100 -6.49 13.12 -2.29
N GLN A 101 -6.92 11.90 -2.64
CA GLN A 101 -6.06 10.89 -3.26
C GLN A 101 -5.42 11.41 -4.56
N GLN A 102 -6.19 12.09 -5.41
CA GLN A 102 -5.70 12.71 -6.65
C GLN A 102 -4.61 13.76 -6.36
N GLU A 103 -4.80 14.62 -5.36
CA GLU A 103 -3.81 15.60 -4.95
C GLU A 103 -2.51 14.95 -4.46
N PHE A 104 -2.61 13.92 -3.63
CA PHE A 104 -1.45 13.17 -3.16
C PHE A 104 -0.67 12.50 -4.30
N PHE A 105 -1.36 11.86 -5.25
CA PHE A 105 -0.69 11.20 -6.39
C PHE A 105 -0.08 12.19 -7.40
N THR A 106 -0.55 13.44 -7.45
CA THR A 106 -0.05 14.45 -8.39
C THR A 106 1.03 15.34 -7.78
N LYS A 107 0.87 15.75 -6.52
CA LYS A 107 1.71 16.75 -5.84
C LYS A 107 2.50 16.19 -4.64
N GLY A 108 2.18 14.98 -4.17
CA GLY A 108 2.80 14.38 -2.97
C GLY A 108 4.33 14.30 -3.05
N ARG A 109 4.87 14.00 -4.24
CA ARG A 109 6.32 13.93 -4.49
C ARG A 109 7.06 15.24 -4.20
N HIS A 110 6.39 16.40 -4.26
CA HIS A 110 7.00 17.69 -3.92
C HIS A 110 7.14 17.88 -2.39
N HIS A 111 6.48 17.04 -1.59
CA HIS A 111 6.50 17.04 -0.12
C HIS A 111 7.19 15.78 0.43
N ASN A 112 8.12 15.20 -0.33
CA ASN A 112 8.82 13.95 0.01
C ASN A 112 7.87 12.81 0.44
N CYS A 113 6.68 12.78 -0.19
CA CYS A 113 5.61 11.85 0.16
C CYS A 113 5.41 10.82 -0.95
N HIS A 114 5.60 9.56 -0.57
CA HIS A 114 5.34 8.40 -1.41
C HIS A 114 3.93 7.89 -1.15
N CYS A 115 3.21 7.48 -2.19
CA CYS A 115 1.82 7.04 -2.06
C CYS A 115 1.68 5.56 -2.47
N ILE A 116 0.91 4.82 -1.69
CA ILE A 116 0.41 3.47 -2.01
C ILE A 116 -1.10 3.55 -2.01
N TYR A 117 -1.74 2.99 -3.03
CA TYR A 117 -3.18 2.83 -3.11
C TYR A 117 -3.48 1.34 -3.25
N GLN A 118 -4.14 0.77 -2.25
CA GLN A 118 -4.63 -0.60 -2.28
C GLN A 118 -6.10 -0.59 -2.72
N SER A 119 -6.44 -1.39 -3.72
CA SER A 119 -7.80 -1.45 -4.27
C SER A 119 -8.11 -2.84 -4.79
N GLN A 120 -9.35 -3.28 -4.57
CA GLN A 120 -9.91 -4.47 -5.25
C GLN A 120 -10.46 -4.14 -6.64
N SER A 121 -10.63 -2.86 -6.96
CA SER A 121 -11.17 -2.40 -8.24
C SER A 121 -10.20 -1.43 -8.90
N PHE A 122 -9.47 -1.91 -9.91
CA PHE A 122 -8.67 -1.03 -10.76
C PHE A 122 -9.56 0.06 -11.38
N TYR A 123 -10.82 -0.26 -11.71
CA TYR A 123 -11.75 0.64 -12.41
C TYR A 123 -12.34 1.75 -11.58
N GLY A 124 -12.55 1.52 -10.29
CA GLY A 124 -13.05 2.58 -9.42
C GLY A 124 -11.99 3.64 -9.12
N MET A 125 -10.70 3.34 -9.33
CA MET A 125 -9.62 4.31 -9.09
C MET A 125 -9.62 5.40 -10.17
N ASP A 126 -9.30 6.64 -9.81
CA ASP A 126 -9.20 7.72 -10.78
C ASP A 126 -8.14 7.42 -11.87
N SER A 127 -8.56 7.43 -13.14
CA SER A 127 -7.69 7.06 -14.26
C SER A 127 -6.66 8.13 -14.61
N MET A 128 -6.98 9.42 -14.40
CA MET A 128 -6.20 10.54 -14.88
C MET A 128 -5.12 10.98 -13.90
N PHE A 129 -5.43 10.97 -12.61
CA PHE A 129 -4.59 11.53 -11.56
C PHE A 129 -3.98 10.47 -10.67
N ILE A 130 -4.63 9.32 -10.46
CA ILE A 130 -4.07 8.22 -9.66
C ILE A 130 -3.33 7.24 -10.56
N ARG A 131 -4.03 6.57 -11.49
CA ARG A 131 -3.42 5.50 -12.31
C ARG A 131 -2.29 6.01 -13.21
N LYS A 132 -2.48 7.14 -13.92
CA LYS A 132 -1.43 7.70 -14.80
C LYS A 132 -0.20 8.24 -14.06
N ASN A 133 -0.36 8.69 -12.81
CA ASN A 133 0.78 9.17 -12.01
C ASN A 133 1.46 8.04 -11.21
N SER A 134 0.87 6.85 -11.16
CA SER A 134 1.47 5.67 -10.54
C SER A 134 2.68 5.18 -11.33
N ASN A 135 3.80 4.98 -10.64
CA ASN A 135 5.05 4.51 -11.27
C ASN A 135 5.21 3.00 -11.23
N CYS A 136 4.59 2.37 -10.23
CA CYS A 136 4.66 0.94 -10.00
C CYS A 136 3.25 0.39 -9.78
N PHE A 137 3.03 -0.85 -10.20
CA PHE A 137 1.81 -1.61 -9.94
C PHE A 137 2.20 -2.98 -9.41
N LEU A 138 1.56 -3.40 -8.33
CA LEU A 138 1.65 -4.75 -7.79
C LEU A 138 0.30 -5.43 -8.05
N LEU A 139 0.29 -6.43 -8.93
CA LEU A 139 -0.93 -7.06 -9.42
C LEU A 139 -1.03 -8.49 -8.87
N PHE A 140 -1.92 -8.70 -7.92
CA PHE A 140 -2.35 -10.02 -7.48
C PHE A 140 -3.28 -10.66 -8.51
N GLU A 141 -3.71 -11.90 -8.27
CA GLU A 141 -4.62 -12.60 -9.18
C GLU A 141 -5.88 -11.78 -9.50
N LEU A 142 -6.16 -11.63 -10.79
CA LEU A 142 -7.31 -10.90 -11.31
C LEU A 142 -8.13 -11.78 -12.26
N ASN A 143 -9.43 -11.51 -12.31
CA ASN A 143 -10.28 -12.11 -13.33
C ASN A 143 -9.90 -11.61 -14.75
N ASP A 144 -10.32 -12.36 -15.77
CA ASP A 144 -9.96 -12.08 -17.16
C ASP A 144 -10.44 -10.71 -17.66
N LYS A 145 -11.56 -10.22 -17.13
CA LYS A 145 -12.13 -8.92 -17.49
C LYS A 145 -11.21 -7.82 -17.02
N ASP A 146 -10.88 -7.76 -15.73
CA ASP A 146 -10.02 -6.75 -15.13
C ASP A 146 -8.61 -6.80 -15.71
N LEU A 147 -8.06 -7.99 -15.93
CA LEU A 147 -6.75 -8.16 -16.53
C LEU A 147 -6.67 -7.61 -17.97
N SER A 148 -7.66 -7.94 -18.81
CA SER A 148 -7.70 -7.44 -20.21
C SER A 148 -7.73 -5.92 -20.29
N GLN A 149 -8.29 -5.34 -19.24
CA GLN A 149 -8.57 -3.95 -19.06
C GLN A 149 -7.34 -3.19 -18.52
N ILE A 150 -6.64 -3.77 -17.54
CA ILE A 150 -5.33 -3.28 -17.08
C ILE A 150 -4.32 -3.31 -18.22
N ALA A 151 -4.27 -4.41 -18.98
CA ALA A 151 -3.38 -4.57 -20.13
C ALA A 151 -3.54 -3.47 -21.20
N GLN A 152 -4.70 -2.81 -21.26
CA GLN A 152 -4.93 -1.66 -22.15
C GLN A 152 -4.59 -0.32 -21.50
N SER A 153 -4.62 -0.25 -20.16
CA SER A 153 -4.60 1.01 -19.41
C SER A 153 -3.22 1.39 -18.90
N ILE A 154 -2.35 0.42 -18.62
CA ILE A 154 -1.01 0.64 -18.09
C ILE A 154 0.05 0.43 -19.16
N ASN A 155 1.12 1.21 -19.10
CA ASN A 155 2.22 1.12 -20.05
C ASN A 155 3.20 -0.01 -19.65
N HIS A 156 2.76 -1.27 -19.75
CA HIS A 156 3.56 -2.43 -19.33
C HIS A 156 4.62 -2.87 -20.37
N GLY A 157 4.63 -2.30 -21.58
CA GLY A 157 5.72 -2.49 -22.55
C GLY A 157 5.78 -3.84 -23.26
N MET A 158 4.70 -4.62 -23.21
CA MET A 158 4.55 -5.90 -23.92
C MET A 158 3.30 -5.87 -24.82
N ASP A 159 3.15 -6.86 -25.69
CA ASP A 159 1.84 -7.13 -26.30
C ASP A 159 0.80 -7.53 -25.25
N ARG A 160 -0.48 -7.22 -25.51
CA ARG A 160 -1.58 -7.47 -24.57
C ARG A 160 -1.70 -8.95 -24.21
N ASP A 161 -1.69 -9.84 -25.20
CA ASP A 161 -1.93 -11.27 -24.96
C ASP A 161 -0.70 -11.92 -24.32
N ALA A 162 0.50 -11.43 -24.65
CA ALA A 162 1.74 -11.79 -23.96
C ALA A 162 1.69 -11.39 -22.47
N PHE A 163 1.29 -10.17 -22.16
CA PHE A 163 1.15 -9.69 -20.77
C PHE A 163 0.14 -10.55 -19.99
N LYS A 164 -1.03 -10.82 -20.57
CA LYS A 164 -2.04 -11.69 -19.94
C LYS A 164 -1.49 -13.09 -19.65
N LYS A 165 -0.72 -13.66 -20.57
CA LYS A 165 -0.10 -14.98 -20.39
C LYS A 165 0.92 -14.97 -19.26
N VAL A 166 1.76 -13.94 -19.16
CA VAL A 166 2.72 -13.79 -18.05
C VAL A 166 2.00 -13.71 -16.72
N CYS A 167 0.98 -12.87 -16.59
CA CYS A 167 0.20 -12.76 -15.36
C CYS A 167 -0.42 -14.09 -14.92
N LYS A 168 -1.13 -14.78 -15.83
CA LYS A 168 -1.75 -16.06 -15.53
C LYS A 168 -0.73 -17.15 -15.21
N ALA A 169 0.47 -17.10 -15.80
CA ALA A 169 1.52 -18.05 -15.46
C ALA A 169 2.03 -17.79 -14.04
N GLN A 170 2.36 -16.55 -13.70
CA GLN A 170 2.87 -16.18 -12.38
C GLN A 170 1.88 -16.54 -11.26
N TRP A 171 0.59 -16.24 -11.44
CA TRP A 171 -0.42 -16.51 -10.44
C TRP A 171 -0.72 -18.00 -10.23
N ARG A 172 -0.28 -18.89 -11.12
CA ARG A 172 -0.43 -20.35 -10.96
C ARG A 172 0.66 -20.99 -10.10
N TYR A 173 1.77 -20.29 -9.87
CA TYR A 173 2.90 -20.80 -9.09
C TYR A 173 2.96 -20.06 -7.75
N PRO A 174 2.25 -20.53 -6.72
CA PRO A 174 2.14 -19.84 -5.42
C PRO A 174 3.48 -19.74 -4.67
N ASP A 175 4.47 -20.56 -5.02
CA ASP A 175 5.82 -20.50 -4.44
C ASP A 175 6.58 -19.21 -4.82
N ASP A 176 6.17 -18.51 -5.89
CA ASP A 176 6.78 -17.26 -6.39
C ASP A 176 5.96 -16.02 -5.99
N HIS A 177 5.47 -15.98 -4.76
CA HIS A 177 4.69 -14.90 -4.13
C HIS A 177 3.33 -14.55 -4.75
N GLY A 178 2.99 -15.08 -5.94
CA GLY A 178 1.66 -14.96 -6.55
C GLY A 178 1.27 -13.55 -7.01
N TYR A 179 2.23 -12.67 -7.33
CA TYR A 179 1.97 -11.33 -7.85
C TYR A 179 2.82 -11.01 -9.08
N VAL A 180 2.38 -10.05 -9.90
CA VAL A 180 3.17 -9.46 -10.98
C VAL A 180 3.47 -8.01 -10.65
N PHE A 181 4.74 -7.62 -10.75
CA PHE A 181 5.12 -6.22 -10.61
C PHE A 181 5.33 -5.56 -11.97
N VAL A 182 4.80 -4.34 -12.11
CA VAL A 182 5.02 -3.52 -13.29
C VAL A 182 5.63 -2.19 -12.89
N ASN A 183 6.86 -1.93 -13.33
CA ASN A 183 7.53 -0.65 -13.18
C ASN A 183 7.49 0.15 -14.49
N THR A 184 6.64 1.17 -14.57
CA THR A 184 6.45 1.95 -15.80
C THR A 184 7.64 2.86 -16.11
N ARG A 185 8.58 3.04 -15.17
CA ARG A 185 9.81 3.82 -15.36
C ARG A 185 10.93 3.03 -16.02
N LYS A 186 10.84 1.71 -16.10
CA LYS A 186 11.83 0.86 -16.77
C LYS A 186 11.68 0.91 -18.31
N PRO A 187 12.73 0.53 -19.08
CA PRO A 187 12.60 0.30 -20.52
C PRO A 187 11.48 -0.69 -20.84
N ALA A 188 10.79 -0.53 -21.97
CA ALA A 188 9.56 -1.28 -22.28
C ALA A 188 9.66 -2.81 -22.07
N GLY A 189 10.77 -3.43 -22.47
CA GLY A 189 10.99 -4.87 -22.30
C GLY A 189 11.34 -5.34 -20.88
N GLU A 190 11.55 -4.42 -19.94
CA GLU A 190 11.98 -4.69 -18.56
C GLU A 190 10.94 -4.24 -17.51
N ARG A 191 9.77 -3.76 -17.96
CA ARG A 191 8.77 -3.20 -17.04
C ARG A 191 8.07 -4.25 -16.22
N VAL A 192 7.81 -5.42 -16.79
CA VAL A 192 7.16 -6.53 -16.11
C VAL A 192 8.24 -7.36 -15.42
N MET A 193 8.16 -7.44 -14.11
CA MET A 193 9.12 -8.13 -13.26
C MET A 193 8.35 -9.19 -12.46
N ASN A 194 8.78 -10.44 -12.58
CA ASN A 194 8.14 -11.57 -11.90
C ASN A 194 8.87 -11.99 -10.63
N ASP A 195 10.13 -11.57 -10.48
CA ASP A 195 10.96 -11.85 -9.31
C ASP A 195 11.38 -10.53 -8.67
N ILE A 196 10.73 -10.17 -7.56
CA ILE A 196 11.19 -9.08 -6.69
C ILE A 196 11.47 -9.69 -5.33
N CYS A 197 12.74 -10.02 -5.15
CA CYS A 197 13.33 -10.30 -3.85
C CYS A 197 13.96 -9.01 -3.30
#